data_AF-A0A519NG91-F1
#
_entry.id   AF-A0A519NG91-F1
#
_cell.length_a   1.000
_cell.length_b   1.000
_cell.length_c   1.000
_cell.angle_alpha   90.00
_cell.angle_beta   90.00
_cell.angle_gamma   90.00
#
_symmetry.space_group_name_H-M   'P 1'
#
loop_
_entity.id
_entity.type
_entity.pdbx_description
1 polymer ?
#
loop_
_entity_poly.entity_id
_entity_poly.type
_entity_poly.pdbx_seq_one_letter_code
_entity_poly.pdbx_strand_id
1 'polypeptide(L)'
;MYFWQVILLEMKRIFLYSMSILLFAFGCGCGNDDNAKAPFEGRLLKRMTIEANYPENNQTADFTYDSKHRIATITLVGEIDDFFTYAYNNRNQVTSISKANGEDFAFEYDNEGRLSGYTEGNVDHAVVYNSGNQTYTINGSAFVLKENGDILTENGMTYNYSSVGSATLKGPLRDVVGSSYQLTTYLAQYDAIVYMVKDSFTGRSGNPDALFNFTLTNGYDYQDYTMQTNYGSFGLTFHCTFEYFQNE
;
A
#
# COMPACT_ATOMS: atom_id res chain seq x y z
N MET A 1 -32.70 16.67 -2.30
CA MET A 1 -31.74 15.96 -3.18
C MET A 1 -30.38 16.68 -3.25
N TYR A 2 -30.32 18.01 -3.23
CA TYR A 2 -29.05 18.77 -3.25
C TYR A 2 -28.24 18.75 -1.94
N PHE A 3 -28.87 18.52 -0.78
CA PHE A 3 -28.17 18.58 0.51
C PHE A 3 -27.22 17.39 0.74
N TRP A 4 -27.55 16.21 0.21
CA TRP A 4 -26.70 15.02 0.32
C TRP A 4 -25.52 15.03 -0.66
N GLN A 5 -25.70 15.56 -1.88
CA GLN A 5 -24.60 15.75 -2.83
C GLN A 5 -23.62 16.84 -2.38
N VAL A 6 -24.09 17.91 -1.72
CA VAL A 6 -23.23 18.94 -1.13
C VAL A 6 -22.50 18.41 0.11
N ILE A 7 -23.13 17.58 0.95
CA ILE A 7 -22.43 16.91 2.05
C ILE A 7 -21.38 15.92 1.53
N LEU A 8 -21.66 15.15 0.48
CA LEU A 8 -20.66 14.28 -0.16
C LEU A 8 -19.52 15.08 -0.83
N LEU A 9 -19.79 16.22 -1.48
CA LEU A 9 -18.75 17.09 -2.04
C LEU A 9 -17.94 17.85 -0.98
N GLU A 10 -18.56 18.28 0.11
CA GLU A 10 -17.90 18.93 1.26
C GLU A 10 -17.10 17.90 2.08
N MET A 11 -17.58 16.65 2.20
CA MET A 11 -16.81 15.54 2.79
C MET A 11 -15.64 15.09 1.90
N LYS A 12 -15.76 15.21 0.56
CA LYS A 12 -14.62 15.09 -0.39
C LYS A 12 -13.58 16.19 -0.23
N ARG A 13 -13.90 17.31 0.44
CA ARG A 13 -13.00 18.46 0.66
C ARG A 13 -12.49 18.62 2.10
N ILE A 14 -13.08 17.94 3.08
CA ILE A 14 -12.81 18.15 4.52
C ILE A 14 -11.81 17.14 5.13
N PHE A 15 -11.15 16.30 4.34
CA PHE A 15 -10.09 15.41 4.85
C PHE A 15 -8.83 15.33 3.97
N LEU A 16 -8.48 16.41 3.29
CA LEU A 16 -7.37 16.41 2.33
C LEU A 16 -6.51 17.69 2.40
N TYR A 17 -6.12 18.09 3.60
CA TYR A 17 -4.84 18.77 3.81
C TYR A 17 -4.31 18.34 5.19
N SER A 18 -3.04 17.94 5.22
CA SER A 18 -2.25 17.54 6.40
C SER A 18 -2.63 16.23 7.12
N MET A 19 -2.51 15.07 6.46
CA MET A 19 -1.97 13.83 7.04
C MET A 19 -1.96 12.72 5.97
N SER A 20 -1.46 13.06 4.78
CA SER A 20 -1.02 12.05 3.81
C SER A 20 0.28 11.50 4.37
N ILE A 21 0.22 10.66 5.41
CA ILE A 21 1.43 10.15 6.02
C ILE A 21 2.12 9.25 5.01
N LEU A 22 3.23 9.78 4.52
CA LEU A 22 4.20 9.08 3.74
C LEU A 22 4.71 7.87 4.53
N LEU A 23 4.52 6.68 3.99
CA LEU A 23 5.22 5.49 4.43
C LEU A 23 5.85 4.81 3.23
N PHE A 24 7.08 5.20 2.93
CA PHE A 24 7.92 4.52 1.96
C PHE A 24 9.35 4.60 2.44
N ALA A 25 10.09 3.50 2.24
CA ALA A 25 11.55 3.36 2.22
C ALA A 25 12.24 2.73 3.45
N PHE A 26 12.21 1.41 3.68
CA PHE A 26 12.76 0.81 4.94
C PHE A 26 13.71 -0.44 4.94
N GLY A 27 14.62 -0.71 4.00
CA GLY A 27 15.57 -1.90 4.01
C GLY A 27 16.05 -2.60 5.32
N CYS A 28 15.96 -3.95 5.41
CA CYS A 28 16.85 -4.96 6.03
C CYS A 28 16.45 -6.46 5.77
N GLY A 29 16.87 -7.04 4.65
CA GLY A 29 17.39 -8.42 4.53
C GLY A 29 16.75 -9.65 5.22
N CYS A 30 16.45 -10.62 4.35
CA CYS A 30 16.59 -12.09 4.52
C CYS A 30 15.48 -12.90 5.22
N GLY A 31 14.45 -13.26 4.44
CA GLY A 31 13.56 -14.39 4.71
C GLY A 31 13.25 -15.19 3.44
N ASN A 32 14.13 -16.14 3.10
CA ASN A 32 13.85 -17.20 2.14
C ASN A 32 12.76 -18.13 2.71
N ASP A 33 11.49 -17.84 2.47
CA ASP A 33 10.37 -18.75 2.80
C ASP A 33 9.75 -19.36 1.52
N ASP A 34 10.59 -19.63 0.51
CA ASP A 34 10.20 -20.28 -0.76
C ASP A 34 10.07 -21.82 -0.65
N ASN A 35 9.92 -22.37 0.56
CA ASN A 35 9.95 -23.82 0.79
C ASN A 35 8.57 -24.50 0.68
N ALA A 36 7.73 -24.08 -0.27
CA ALA A 36 6.59 -24.86 -0.73
C ALA A 36 6.73 -25.17 -2.23
N LYS A 37 7.16 -26.39 -2.52
CA LYS A 37 7.39 -26.93 -3.86
C LYS A 37 6.10 -26.99 -4.69
N ALA A 38 5.97 -26.10 -5.66
CA ALA A 38 5.34 -26.29 -6.96
C ALA A 38 6.03 -25.35 -7.97
N PRO A 39 6.12 -25.67 -9.27
CA PRO A 39 6.69 -24.74 -10.24
C PRO A 39 5.74 -23.53 -10.34
N PHE A 40 6.15 -22.41 -9.77
CA PHE A 40 5.46 -21.13 -9.91
C PHE A 40 6.51 -20.08 -10.26
N GLU A 41 6.53 -19.68 -11.52
CA GLU A 41 7.23 -18.47 -11.98
C GLU A 41 6.41 -17.27 -11.48
N GLY A 42 7.08 -16.27 -10.90
CA GLY A 42 6.42 -15.19 -10.15
C GLY A 42 5.38 -14.42 -10.95
N ARG A 43 4.29 -14.01 -10.29
CA ARG A 43 3.19 -13.27 -10.92
C ARG A 43 3.16 -11.83 -10.46
N LEU A 44 3.65 -10.95 -11.33
CA LEU A 44 3.63 -9.51 -11.11
C LEU A 44 2.21 -8.97 -11.39
N LEU A 45 1.72 -8.11 -10.49
CA LEU A 45 0.40 -7.48 -10.61
C LEU A 45 0.40 -6.58 -11.84
N LYS A 46 -0.51 -6.82 -12.79
CA LYS A 46 -0.66 -5.98 -13.98
C LYS A 46 -1.65 -4.85 -13.75
N ARG A 47 -2.80 -5.19 -13.18
CA ARG A 47 -3.91 -4.25 -12.96
C ARG A 47 -4.67 -4.59 -11.70
N MET A 48 -5.04 -3.56 -10.96
CA MET A 48 -6.06 -3.62 -9.94
C MET A 48 -7.30 -2.86 -10.41
N THR A 49 -8.47 -3.47 -10.23
CA THR A 49 -9.76 -2.81 -10.49
C THR A 49 -10.54 -2.73 -9.19
N ILE A 50 -10.98 -1.52 -8.84
CA ILE A 50 -11.80 -1.22 -7.67
C ILE A 50 -13.19 -0.87 -8.17
N GLU A 51 -14.17 -1.69 -7.80
CA GLU A 51 -15.58 -1.45 -8.08
C GLU A 51 -16.30 -1.08 -6.79
N ALA A 52 -16.83 0.14 -6.73
CA ALA A 52 -17.64 0.59 -5.61
C ALA A 52 -19.13 0.34 -5.88
N ASN A 53 -19.95 0.33 -4.83
CA ASN A 53 -21.40 0.37 -4.98
C ASN A 53 -21.93 1.71 -5.55
N TYR A 54 -21.08 2.74 -5.58
CA TYR A 54 -21.31 4.00 -6.29
C TYR A 54 -20.31 4.10 -7.45
N PRO A 55 -20.76 3.92 -8.72
CA PRO A 55 -19.86 3.78 -9.87
C PRO A 55 -18.91 4.95 -10.12
N GLU A 56 -19.25 6.15 -9.65
CA GLU A 56 -18.38 7.34 -9.70
C GLU A 56 -17.08 7.19 -8.88
N ASN A 57 -17.04 6.22 -7.97
CA ASN A 57 -15.85 5.91 -7.16
C ASN A 57 -15.11 4.67 -7.69
N ASN A 58 -15.47 4.15 -8.87
CA ASN A 58 -14.72 3.09 -9.52
C ASN A 58 -13.35 3.60 -9.94
N GLN A 59 -12.33 2.77 -9.75
CA GLN A 59 -10.95 3.13 -10.06
C GLN A 59 -10.19 1.95 -10.63
N THR A 60 -9.17 2.24 -11.41
CA THR A 60 -8.18 1.25 -11.86
C THR A 60 -6.77 1.74 -11.57
N ALA A 61 -5.90 0.81 -11.24
CA ALA A 61 -4.47 1.03 -11.11
C ALA A 61 -3.71 0.06 -12.00
N ASP A 62 -2.97 0.59 -12.98
CA ASP A 62 -2.13 -0.18 -13.90
C ASP A 62 -0.66 -0.10 -13.47
N PHE A 63 0.02 -1.25 -13.49
CA PHE A 63 1.38 -1.39 -13.02
C PHE A 63 2.31 -1.80 -14.17
N THR A 64 3.50 -1.21 -14.20
CA THR A 64 4.61 -1.67 -15.05
C THR A 64 5.83 -1.97 -14.20
N TYR A 65 6.77 -2.72 -14.77
CA TYR A 65 7.95 -3.19 -14.06
C TYR A 65 9.23 -2.95 -14.85
N ASP A 66 10.33 -2.77 -14.13
CA ASP A 66 11.65 -2.75 -14.72
C ASP A 66 12.20 -4.17 -14.96
N SER A 67 13.38 -4.26 -15.59
CA SER A 67 14.07 -5.54 -15.86
C SER A 67 14.44 -6.36 -14.62
N LYS A 68 14.29 -5.80 -13.41
CA LYS A 68 14.51 -6.48 -12.12
C LYS A 68 13.19 -6.81 -11.41
N HIS A 69 12.05 -6.70 -12.09
CA HIS A 69 10.72 -6.97 -11.56
C HIS A 69 10.33 -6.06 -10.37
N ARG A 70 10.86 -4.83 -10.36
CA ARG A 70 10.48 -3.76 -9.42
C ARG A 70 9.49 -2.84 -10.12
N ILE A 71 8.55 -2.26 -9.39
CA ILE A 71 7.53 -1.36 -9.98
C ILE A 71 8.24 -0.20 -10.69
N ALA A 72 7.99 0.00 -11.96
CA ALA A 72 8.51 1.15 -12.70
C ALA A 72 7.49 2.29 -12.69
N THR A 73 6.22 1.97 -12.93
CA THR A 73 5.14 2.97 -12.95
C THR A 73 3.85 2.44 -12.33
N ILE A 74 3.04 3.37 -11.83
CA ILE A 74 1.63 3.13 -11.49
C ILE A 74 0.80 4.20 -12.19
N THR A 75 -0.23 3.79 -12.93
CA THR A 75 -1.20 4.71 -13.57
C THR A 75 -2.55 4.54 -12.91
N LEU A 76 -3.11 5.61 -12.38
CA LEU A 76 -4.43 5.63 -11.76
C LEU A 76 -5.42 6.29 -12.69
N VAL A 77 -6.59 5.66 -12.84
CA VAL A 77 -7.71 6.20 -13.62
C VAL A 77 -9.00 6.04 -12.81
N GLY A 78 -9.77 7.12 -12.69
CA GLY A 78 -11.06 7.10 -11.97
C GLY A 78 -11.46 8.47 -11.44
N GLU A 79 -11.64 8.57 -10.12
CA GLU A 79 -12.03 9.84 -9.48
C GLU A 79 -10.93 10.91 -9.61
N ILE A 80 -9.67 10.51 -9.48
CA ILE A 80 -8.51 11.34 -9.73
C ILE A 80 -7.55 10.52 -10.58
N ASP A 81 -7.27 11.01 -11.78
CA ASP A 81 -6.24 10.45 -12.64
C ASP A 81 -4.87 10.90 -12.12
N ASP A 82 -3.94 9.96 -11.94
CA ASP A 82 -2.57 10.24 -11.51
C ASP A 82 -1.59 9.24 -12.13
N PHE A 83 -0.32 9.58 -12.13
CA PHE A 83 0.73 8.75 -12.68
C PHE A 83 2.01 8.88 -11.87
N PHE A 84 2.55 7.73 -11.47
CA PHE A 84 3.71 7.61 -10.61
C PHE A 84 4.84 6.93 -11.35
N THR A 85 6.06 7.47 -11.23
CA THR A 85 7.28 6.81 -11.69
C THR A 85 8.23 6.58 -10.53
N TYR A 86 8.85 5.40 -10.49
CA TYR A 86 9.72 4.98 -9.40
C TYR A 86 11.17 4.89 -9.86
N ALA A 87 12.08 5.44 -9.06
CA ALA A 87 13.53 5.31 -9.23
C ALA A 87 14.15 4.54 -8.07
N TYR A 88 15.22 3.80 -8.35
CA TYR A 88 15.83 2.88 -7.38
C TYR A 88 17.36 3.00 -7.34
N ASN A 89 17.94 2.78 -6.17
CA ASN A 89 19.38 2.60 -6.01
C ASN A 89 19.84 1.15 -6.30
N ASN A 90 21.15 0.93 -6.17
CA ASN A 90 21.79 -0.38 -6.38
C ASN A 90 21.41 -1.44 -5.33
N ARG A 91 20.84 -1.04 -4.18
CA ARG A 91 20.31 -1.94 -3.14
C ARG A 91 18.82 -2.24 -3.35
N ASN A 92 18.24 -1.88 -4.50
CA ASN A 92 16.82 -2.04 -4.83
C ASN A 92 15.87 -1.23 -3.94
N GLN A 93 16.36 -0.16 -3.33
CA GLN A 93 15.55 0.73 -2.51
C GLN A 93 15.07 1.92 -3.37
N VAL A 94 13.81 2.32 -3.23
CA VAL A 94 13.23 3.48 -3.93
C VAL A 94 13.93 4.74 -3.47
N THR A 95 14.49 5.49 -4.40
CA THR A 95 15.12 6.78 -4.11
C THR A 95 14.24 7.95 -4.49
N SER A 96 13.28 7.74 -5.39
CA SER A 96 12.34 8.78 -5.77
C SER A 96 11.02 8.23 -6.31
N ILE A 97 9.96 8.99 -6.08
CA ILE A 97 8.64 8.82 -6.67
C ILE A 97 8.25 10.17 -7.25
N SER A 98 7.94 10.23 -8.54
CA SER A 98 7.43 11.44 -9.19
C SER A 98 5.97 11.27 -9.55
N LYS A 99 5.14 12.27 -9.24
CA LYS A 99 3.73 12.35 -9.64
C LYS A 99 3.52 13.25 -10.86
N ALA A 100 2.44 13.02 -11.61
CA ALA A 100 2.08 13.84 -12.77
C ALA A 100 1.83 15.31 -12.44
N ASN A 101 1.40 15.62 -11.22
CA ASN A 101 1.15 16.98 -10.75
C ASN A 101 2.41 17.74 -10.29
N GLY A 102 3.61 17.13 -10.38
CA GLY A 102 4.88 17.74 -10.02
C GLY A 102 5.25 17.63 -8.54
N GLU A 103 4.51 16.86 -7.74
CA GLU A 103 4.97 16.45 -6.42
C GLU A 103 5.98 15.31 -6.55
N ASP A 104 7.22 15.61 -6.15
CA ASP A 104 8.31 14.66 -6.12
C ASP A 104 8.65 14.28 -4.68
N PHE A 105 8.88 12.98 -4.48
CA PHE A 105 9.43 12.44 -3.25
C PHE A 105 10.86 11.99 -3.49
N ALA A 106 11.75 12.27 -2.54
CA ALA A 106 13.11 11.74 -2.51
C ALA A 106 13.35 11.03 -1.17
N PHE A 107 14.07 9.91 -1.18
CA PHE A 107 14.24 9.07 0.01
C PHE A 107 15.71 8.81 0.31
N GLU A 108 16.06 8.88 1.59
CA GLU A 108 17.42 8.73 2.10
C GLU A 108 17.54 7.58 3.11
N TYR A 109 18.56 6.74 2.93
CA TYR A 109 18.75 5.54 3.74
C TYR A 109 20.05 5.60 4.53
N ASP A 110 20.02 5.04 5.73
CA ASP A 110 21.23 4.83 6.52
C ASP A 110 22.06 3.64 6.00
N ASN A 111 23.22 3.41 6.64
CA ASN A 111 24.14 2.36 6.24
C ASN A 111 23.55 0.96 6.39
N GLU A 112 22.65 0.77 7.37
CA GLU A 112 21.91 -0.46 7.60
C GLU A 112 20.77 -0.67 6.58
N GLY A 113 20.48 0.34 5.76
CA GLY A 113 19.46 0.30 4.72
C GLY A 113 18.08 0.76 5.20
N ARG A 114 17.95 1.30 6.41
CA ARG A 114 16.67 1.80 6.93
C ARG A 114 16.42 3.22 6.45
N LEU A 115 15.17 3.68 6.43
CA LEU A 115 14.88 5.09 6.18
C LEU A 115 15.53 5.94 7.25
N SER A 116 16.18 7.00 6.81
CA SER A 116 16.68 8.05 7.67
C SER A 116 15.97 9.38 7.43
N GLY A 117 15.46 9.60 6.22
CA GLY A 117 14.73 10.82 5.86
C GLY A 117 14.05 10.72 4.48
N TYR A 118 13.16 11.65 4.23
CA TYR A 118 12.62 11.88 2.89
C TYR A 118 12.34 13.36 2.67
N THR A 119 12.27 13.77 1.42
CA THR A 119 11.86 15.10 1.01
C THR A 119 10.54 14.98 0.24
N GLU A 120 9.53 15.76 0.63
CA GLU A 120 8.28 15.96 -0.09
C GLU A 120 8.33 17.36 -0.73
N GLY A 121 8.51 17.42 -2.05
CA GLY A 121 8.75 18.67 -2.78
C GLY A 121 10.01 19.38 -2.28
N ASN A 122 9.83 20.40 -1.44
CA ASN A 122 10.94 21.16 -0.81
C ASN A 122 10.95 21.05 0.72
N VAL A 123 10.20 20.10 1.28
CA VAL A 123 10.06 19.90 2.73
C VAL A 123 10.77 18.62 3.12
N ASP A 124 11.79 18.74 3.96
CA ASP A 124 12.50 17.60 4.49
C ASP A 124 11.83 17.06 5.75
N HIS A 125 11.76 15.74 5.83
CA HIS A 125 11.19 15.00 6.94
C HIS A 125 12.20 13.98 7.46
N ALA A 126 12.48 14.06 8.77
CA ALA A 126 13.32 13.09 9.44
C ALA A 126 12.53 11.83 9.83
N VAL A 127 13.19 10.68 9.74
CA VAL A 127 12.64 9.41 10.20
C VAL A 127 13.49 8.86 11.34
N VAL A 128 12.85 8.60 12.47
CA VAL A 128 13.53 8.09 13.67
C VAL A 128 13.24 6.62 13.83
N TYR A 129 14.28 5.79 13.79
CA TYR A 129 14.16 4.37 14.10
C TYR A 129 14.57 4.08 15.55
N ASN A 130 13.70 3.38 16.29
CA ASN A 130 13.98 2.85 17.62
C ASN A 130 14.12 1.33 17.54
N SER A 131 15.36 0.85 17.68
CA SER A 131 15.67 -0.58 17.63
C SER A 131 15.14 -1.38 18.82
N GLY A 132 14.88 -0.74 19.96
CA GLY A 132 14.40 -1.43 21.17
C GLY A 132 12.97 -1.96 21.04
N ASN A 133 12.15 -1.31 20.21
CA ASN A 133 10.77 -1.69 19.94
C ASN A 133 10.44 -1.76 18.45
N GLN A 134 11.47 -1.79 17.59
CA GLN A 134 11.35 -1.89 16.12
C GLN A 134 10.39 -0.86 15.52
N THR A 135 10.34 0.34 16.10
CA THR A 135 9.38 1.38 15.72
C THR A 135 10.05 2.48 14.91
N TYR A 136 9.43 2.88 13.81
CA TYR A 136 9.75 4.09 13.06
C TYR A 136 8.83 5.23 13.47
N THR A 137 9.35 6.46 13.57
CA THR A 137 8.55 7.65 13.84
C THR A 137 8.74 8.67 12.74
N ILE A 138 7.64 9.11 12.14
CA ILE A 138 7.58 10.12 11.07
C ILE A 138 6.50 11.14 11.45
N ASN A 139 6.85 12.42 11.51
CA ASN A 139 5.90 13.50 11.83
C ASN A 139 5.03 13.21 13.08
N GLY A 140 5.61 12.55 14.08
CA GLY A 140 4.92 12.15 15.32
C GLY A 140 4.09 10.87 15.23
N SER A 141 3.95 10.26 14.05
CA SER A 141 3.28 8.98 13.87
C SER A 141 4.26 7.83 13.98
N ALA A 142 3.90 6.81 14.76
CA ALA A 142 4.73 5.65 15.07
C ALA A 142 4.26 4.42 14.29
N PHE A 143 5.19 3.70 13.66
CA PHE A 143 4.92 2.54 12.80
C PHE A 143 5.79 1.35 13.17
N VAL A 144 5.22 0.16 13.13
CA VAL A 144 5.97 -1.10 13.16
C VAL A 144 5.69 -1.83 11.86
N LEU A 145 6.75 -2.33 11.23
CA LEU A 145 6.68 -3.05 9.97
C LEU A 145 7.02 -4.53 10.19
N LYS A 146 6.41 -5.39 9.38
CA LYS A 146 6.86 -6.77 9.18
C LYS A 146 8.16 -6.77 8.36
N GLU A 147 8.89 -7.88 8.43
CA GLU A 147 10.13 -8.07 7.68
C GLU A 147 9.92 -7.95 6.16
N ASN A 148 8.74 -8.35 5.67
CA ASN A 148 8.38 -8.24 4.27
C ASN A 148 7.99 -6.80 3.84
N GLY A 149 7.92 -5.86 4.78
CA GLY A 149 7.60 -4.45 4.58
C GLY A 149 6.17 -4.07 4.97
N ASP A 150 5.27 -5.05 5.09
CA ASP A 150 3.86 -4.79 5.41
C ASP A 150 3.71 -4.08 6.76
N ILE A 151 2.76 -3.15 6.90
CA ILE A 151 2.50 -2.52 8.20
C ILE A 151 1.98 -3.56 9.19
N LEU A 152 2.58 -3.59 10.38
CA LEU A 152 2.04 -4.32 11.52
C LEU A 152 1.20 -3.42 12.41
N THR A 153 1.73 -2.24 12.74
CA THR A 153 1.03 -1.23 13.53
C THR A 153 1.30 0.20 13.06
N GLU A 154 0.33 1.08 13.31
CA GLU A 154 0.45 2.52 13.13
C GLU A 154 -0.29 3.21 14.28
N ASN A 155 0.39 4.04 15.06
CA ASN A 155 -0.20 4.81 16.16
C ASN A 155 -1.04 3.96 17.13
N GLY A 156 -0.63 2.71 17.36
CA GLY A 156 -1.34 1.75 18.21
C GLY A 156 -2.49 1.00 17.53
N MET A 157 -2.83 1.32 16.28
CA MET A 157 -3.72 0.53 15.43
C MET A 157 -2.99 -0.70 14.90
N THR A 158 -3.72 -1.80 14.73
CA THR A 158 -3.19 -3.07 14.25
C THR A 158 -3.70 -3.37 12.84
N TYR A 159 -2.77 -3.77 11.97
CA TYR A 159 -3.05 -4.22 10.61
C TYR A 159 -3.03 -5.75 10.58
N ASN A 160 -4.15 -6.35 10.16
CA ASN A 160 -4.41 -7.78 10.29
C ASN A 160 -4.20 -8.50 8.96
N TYR A 161 -3.76 -9.76 9.01
CA TYR A 161 -3.44 -10.57 7.83
C TYR A 161 -4.03 -11.99 7.96
N SER A 162 -4.41 -12.61 6.83
CA SER A 162 -4.89 -13.99 6.79
C SER A 162 -3.75 -14.99 6.92
N SER A 163 -4.01 -16.11 7.60
CA SER A 163 -3.10 -17.27 7.65
C SER A 163 -3.87 -18.58 7.55
N VAL A 164 -3.17 -19.64 7.12
CA VAL A 164 -3.62 -21.04 7.22
C VAL A 164 -2.62 -21.78 8.10
N GLY A 165 -3.05 -22.17 9.29
CA GLY A 165 -2.13 -22.61 10.34
C GLY A 165 -1.14 -21.50 10.69
N SER A 166 0.15 -21.80 10.61
CA SER A 166 1.23 -20.82 10.84
C SER A 166 1.68 -20.06 9.59
N ALA A 167 1.16 -20.40 8.40
CA ALA A 167 1.60 -19.78 7.15
C ALA A 167 0.70 -18.59 6.78
N THR A 168 1.29 -17.41 6.61
CA THR A 168 0.56 -16.24 6.12
C THR A 168 0.19 -16.40 4.66
N LEU A 169 -1.06 -16.08 4.32
CA LEU A 169 -1.53 -16.06 2.94
C LEU A 169 -0.99 -14.84 2.20
N LYS A 170 -1.01 -14.92 0.88
CA LYS A 170 -0.29 -14.00 0.01
C LYS A 170 -1.22 -12.98 -0.62
N GLY A 171 -0.83 -11.72 -0.57
CA GLY A 171 -1.51 -10.58 -1.17
C GLY A 171 -1.03 -10.27 -2.59
N PRO A 172 -1.52 -9.17 -3.17
CA PRO A 172 -1.38 -8.89 -4.60
C PRO A 172 0.03 -8.48 -5.02
N LEU A 173 0.86 -7.98 -4.10
CA LEU A 173 2.24 -7.59 -4.41
C LEU A 173 3.28 -8.61 -3.93
N ARG A 174 2.87 -9.85 -3.61
CA ARG A 174 3.76 -10.90 -3.08
C ARG A 174 5.08 -11.01 -3.83
N ASP A 175 5.02 -11.06 -5.16
CA ASP A 175 6.16 -11.41 -6.02
C ASP A 175 6.93 -10.19 -6.55
N VAL A 176 6.50 -8.98 -6.20
CA VAL A 176 7.19 -7.75 -6.61
C VAL A 176 8.55 -7.67 -5.92
N VAL A 177 9.61 -7.34 -6.64
CA VAL A 177 10.97 -7.21 -6.07
C VAL A 177 11.20 -5.80 -5.50
N GLY A 178 12.07 -5.67 -4.49
CA GLY A 178 12.38 -4.38 -3.83
C GLY A 178 11.32 -3.91 -2.83
N SER A 179 10.22 -4.62 -2.80
CA SER A 179 9.05 -4.48 -1.95
C SER A 179 9.28 -4.85 -0.49
N SER A 180 10.49 -5.27 -0.08
CA SER A 180 10.72 -5.60 1.33
C SER A 180 10.52 -4.41 2.24
N TYR A 181 10.39 -3.18 1.72
CA TYR A 181 10.19 -1.98 2.52
C TYR A 181 9.53 -0.80 1.81
N GLN A 182 8.66 -1.12 0.87
CA GLN A 182 8.05 -0.17 -0.05
C GLN A 182 6.54 -0.34 -0.11
N LEU A 183 5.86 -0.25 1.04
CA LEU A 183 4.39 -0.25 1.02
C LEU A 183 3.81 1.13 0.74
N THR A 184 3.75 1.44 -0.55
CA THR A 184 2.62 2.05 -1.27
C THR A 184 1.84 3.14 -0.55
N THR A 185 2.26 4.38 -0.80
CA THR A 185 1.46 5.60 -0.70
C THR A 185 0.36 5.65 -1.74
N TYR A 186 -0.78 6.18 -1.29
CA TYR A 186 -1.64 7.09 -2.03
C TYR A 186 -2.08 6.64 -3.44
N LEU A 187 -3.04 5.71 -3.47
CA LEU A 187 -4.20 5.99 -4.30
C LEU A 187 -4.88 7.18 -3.62
N ALA A 188 -4.96 8.30 -4.30
CA ALA A 188 -5.65 9.45 -3.75
C ALA A 188 -7.05 9.00 -3.30
N GLN A 189 -7.31 9.10 -1.99
CA GLN A 189 -8.50 8.70 -1.24
C GLN A 189 -8.52 7.29 -0.63
N TYR A 190 -9.01 7.24 0.62
CA TYR A 190 -9.44 6.05 1.38
C TYR A 190 -8.42 4.89 1.47
N ASP A 191 -7.62 4.89 2.55
CA ASP A 191 -6.86 3.73 3.03
C ASP A 191 -6.14 2.92 1.90
N ALA A 192 -5.45 3.59 0.96
CA ALA A 192 -4.79 2.94 -0.18
C ALA A 192 -3.80 1.81 0.20
N ILE A 193 -3.34 1.81 1.45
CA ILE A 193 -2.49 0.78 2.05
C ILE A 193 -3.13 -0.61 2.05
N VAL A 194 -4.45 -0.67 1.95
CA VAL A 194 -5.26 -1.90 2.05
C VAL A 194 -5.04 -2.83 0.87
N TYR A 195 -4.70 -2.29 -0.29
CA TYR A 195 -4.71 -3.01 -1.56
C TYR A 195 -3.33 -3.34 -2.11
N MET A 196 -2.27 -2.87 -1.44
CA MET A 196 -0.91 -2.94 -1.94
C MET A 196 0.02 -3.59 -0.91
N VAL A 197 -0.34 -4.80 -0.54
CA VAL A 197 0.31 -5.61 0.50
C VAL A 197 0.92 -6.87 -0.10
N LYS A 198 1.95 -7.42 0.55
CA LYS A 198 2.52 -8.71 0.16
C LYS A 198 1.79 -9.89 0.73
N ASP A 199 1.27 -9.72 1.94
CA ASP A 199 0.47 -10.71 2.61
C ASP A 199 -0.99 -10.32 2.54
N SER A 200 -1.87 -11.31 2.59
CA SER A 200 -3.32 -11.14 2.48
C SER A 200 -3.86 -10.30 3.61
N PHE A 201 -4.12 -9.03 3.37
CA PHE A 201 -4.61 -8.11 4.39
C PHE A 201 -6.09 -8.35 4.68
N THR A 202 -6.48 -8.35 5.96
CA THR A 202 -7.84 -8.66 6.41
C THR A 202 -8.53 -7.48 7.09
N GLY A 203 -7.83 -6.36 7.27
CA GLY A 203 -8.41 -5.14 7.80
C GLY A 203 -7.62 -4.53 8.95
N ARG A 204 -8.13 -3.40 9.45
CA ARG A 204 -7.52 -2.61 10.52
C ARG A 204 -8.39 -2.65 11.78
N SER A 205 -7.74 -2.80 12.92
CA SER A 205 -8.39 -2.79 14.24
C SER A 205 -7.66 -1.88 15.22
N GLY A 206 -8.29 -1.54 16.35
CA GLY A 206 -7.68 -0.75 17.42
C GLY A 206 -7.70 0.76 17.21
N ASN A 207 -8.35 1.28 16.17
CA ASN A 207 -8.60 2.72 16.05
C ASN A 207 -9.58 3.16 17.17
N PRO A 208 -9.26 4.21 17.97
CA PRO A 208 -10.15 4.74 19.00
C PRO A 208 -11.52 5.16 18.47
N ASP A 209 -11.57 5.63 17.23
CA ASP A 209 -12.81 5.83 16.52
C ASP A 209 -13.19 4.53 15.78
N ALA A 210 -14.18 3.84 16.35
CA ALA A 210 -14.63 2.55 15.89
C ALA A 210 -15.09 2.54 14.42
N LEU A 211 -15.47 3.71 13.87
CA LEU A 211 -15.93 3.85 12.49
C LEU A 211 -14.81 3.63 11.46
N PHE A 212 -13.55 3.79 11.88
CA PHE A 212 -12.36 3.62 11.03
C PHE A 212 -11.69 2.25 11.17
N ASN A 213 -12.25 1.35 11.98
CA ASN A 213 -11.92 -0.06 11.94
C ASN A 213 -12.72 -0.74 10.82
N PHE A 214 -12.09 -1.67 10.11
CA PHE A 214 -12.74 -2.36 8.99
C PHE A 214 -12.18 -3.76 8.82
N THR A 215 -12.96 -4.64 8.21
CA THR A 215 -12.56 -6.01 7.88
C THR A 215 -12.81 -6.30 6.41
N LEU A 216 -11.99 -7.19 5.87
CA LEU A 216 -11.96 -7.55 4.46
C LEU A 216 -12.19 -9.04 4.31
N THR A 217 -13.00 -9.38 3.32
CA THR A 217 -13.19 -10.75 2.89
C THR A 217 -12.29 -10.98 1.69
N ASN A 218 -11.31 -11.86 1.86
CA ASN A 218 -10.41 -12.26 0.78
C ASN A 218 -10.93 -13.52 0.09
N GLY A 219 -10.87 -13.53 -1.24
CA GLY A 219 -11.14 -14.68 -2.09
C GLY A 219 -9.87 -15.14 -2.81
N TYR A 220 -9.78 -16.45 -3.02
CA TYR A 220 -8.71 -17.08 -3.80
C TYR A 220 -9.36 -18.09 -4.73
N ASP A 221 -9.29 -17.85 -6.04
CA ASP A 221 -9.69 -18.86 -7.03
C ASP A 221 -8.55 -19.09 -8.01
N TYR A 222 -7.78 -20.16 -7.77
CA TYR A 222 -6.72 -20.82 -8.58
C TYR A 222 -5.65 -19.97 -9.29
N GLN A 223 -5.92 -18.71 -9.64
CA GLN A 223 -5.06 -17.70 -10.25
C GLN A 223 -5.49 -16.26 -9.87
N ASP A 224 -6.66 -16.00 -9.34
CA ASP A 224 -7.10 -14.62 -9.08
C ASP A 224 -7.33 -14.40 -7.59
N TYR A 225 -6.46 -13.58 -6.99
CA TYR A 225 -6.72 -13.00 -5.68
C TYR A 225 -7.84 -11.98 -5.86
N THR A 226 -8.84 -12.01 -4.99
CA THR A 226 -9.87 -10.98 -4.92
C THR A 226 -10.00 -10.51 -3.48
N MET A 227 -10.38 -9.25 -3.31
CA MET A 227 -10.58 -8.68 -2.00
C MET A 227 -11.86 -7.85 -2.02
N GLN A 228 -12.78 -8.22 -1.15
CA GLN A 228 -14.00 -7.47 -0.94
C GLN A 228 -13.93 -6.76 0.40
N THR A 229 -14.18 -5.45 0.39
CA THR A 229 -14.24 -4.61 1.57
C THR A 229 -15.67 -4.13 1.77
N ASN A 230 -16.17 -4.22 3.00
CA ASN A 230 -17.47 -3.64 3.38
C ASN A 230 -17.20 -2.58 4.45
N TYR A 231 -17.18 -1.31 4.07
CA TYR A 231 -17.15 -0.20 5.04
C TYR A 231 -18.57 0.04 5.56
N GLY A 232 -18.97 -0.75 6.56
CA GLY A 232 -20.31 -0.70 7.14
C GLY A 232 -20.73 0.67 7.70
N SER A 233 -19.77 1.51 8.08
CA SER A 233 -20.00 2.84 8.69
C SER A 233 -20.59 3.89 7.74
N PHE A 234 -20.38 3.75 6.44
CA PHE A 234 -20.81 4.74 5.43
C PHE A 234 -21.65 4.15 4.30
N GLY A 235 -21.95 2.84 4.37
CA GLY A 235 -22.63 2.13 3.30
C GLY A 235 -21.81 2.07 2.00
N LEU A 236 -20.49 2.31 2.07
CA LEU A 236 -19.56 2.16 0.95
C LEU A 236 -19.02 0.73 0.94
N THR A 237 -19.06 0.08 -0.22
CA THR A 237 -18.49 -1.26 -0.40
C THR A 237 -17.60 -1.23 -1.62
N PHE A 238 -16.39 -1.78 -1.49
CA PHE A 238 -15.46 -1.91 -2.61
C PHE A 238 -15.19 -3.38 -2.89
N HIS A 239 -15.18 -3.73 -4.17
CA HIS A 239 -14.76 -5.03 -4.66
C HIS A 239 -13.51 -4.82 -5.50
N CYS A 240 -12.41 -5.41 -5.05
CA CYS A 240 -11.11 -5.29 -5.67
C CYS A 240 -10.76 -6.60 -6.37
N THR A 241 -10.43 -6.51 -7.65
CA THR A 241 -9.93 -7.62 -8.46
C THR A 241 -8.51 -7.31 -8.95
N PHE A 242 -7.70 -8.36 -9.05
CA PHE A 242 -6.28 -8.26 -9.36
C PHE A 242 -5.95 -9.13 -10.57
N GLU A 243 -5.53 -8.50 -11.65
CA GLU A 243 -5.03 -9.14 -12.86
C GLU A 243 -3.50 -9.17 -12.80
N TYR A 244 -2.89 -10.30 -13.14
CA TYR A 244 -1.44 -10.47 -13.15
C TYR A 244 -0.93 -10.72 -14.57
N PHE A 245 0.35 -10.40 -14.83
CA PHE A 245 1.01 -10.83 -16.05
C PHE A 245 0.99 -12.38 -16.13
N GLN A 246 0.71 -12.91 -17.32
CA GLN A 246 0.87 -14.34 -17.58
C GLN A 246 2.36 -14.64 -17.74
N ASN A 247 2.82 -15.77 -17.21
CA ASN A 247 4.20 -16.21 -17.33
C ASN A 247 4.58 -16.26 -18.83
N GLU A 248 5.66 -15.56 -19.20
CA GLU A 248 6.36 -15.78 -20.48
C GLU A 248 7.44 -16.84 -20.31
#